data_AF-A0A2K6H062-F1
#
_entry.id   AF-A0A2K6H062-F1
#
_cell.length_a   1.000
_cell.length_b   1.000
_cell.length_c   1.000
_cell.angle_alpha   90.00
_cell.angle_beta   90.00
_cell.angle_gamma   90.00
#
_symmetry.space_group_name_H-M   'P 1'
#
loop_
_entity.id
_entity.type
_entity.pdbx_description
1 polymer ?
#
loop_
_entity_poly.entity_id
_entity_poly.type
_entity_poly.pdbx_seq_one_letter_code
_entity_poly.pdbx_strand_id
1 'polypeptide(L)'
;LPFPIHFPLLPGARRGQLSLIFDPPEELAQKVRELARLVWESSNVVFHTGAGISTASGIPDFRGPHGVWTMEERGLAPKFDTTFESARPTQTHMALVQLERVGLLRFLVSQNVDGLHVRSGFPRAVPAGARGRIFLQAGNADLSVTLGTSLQIRPSGNLPLATKRRGGRLVIVNLQPTKHDRHADLRIHGYVDDVMTRLMEHLGLEIPPWDGPRVLERALPPLPRPPAPKLEPKEEPPAQLNGAAPADPKQEAPPAEPCAQHYGSQPASPKRERPDSPAPCRTPKRVRAEAAPS
;
A
#
# COMPACT_ATOMS: atom_id res chain seq x y z
N LEU A 1 23.79 12.02 1.82
CA LEU A 1 22.70 12.72 2.55
C LEU A 1 23.27 13.24 3.86
N PRO A 2 23.13 14.53 4.22
CA PRO A 2 23.87 15.14 5.34
C PRO A 2 23.29 14.83 6.74
N PHE A 3 22.27 13.97 6.86
CA PHE A 3 21.73 13.55 8.15
C PHE A 3 21.34 12.07 8.12
N PRO A 4 21.60 11.30 9.20
CA PRO A 4 21.08 9.95 9.33
C PRO A 4 19.55 10.03 9.49
N ILE A 5 18.83 9.70 8.42
CA ILE A 5 17.37 9.72 8.43
C ILE A 5 16.86 8.45 9.16
N HIS A 6 16.76 8.52 10.49
CA HIS A 6 16.20 7.45 11.31
C HIS A 6 14.67 7.48 11.28
N PHE A 7 14.06 6.73 10.36
CA PHE A 7 12.63 6.45 10.40
C PHE A 7 12.34 5.21 11.26
N PRO A 8 11.42 5.28 12.24
CA PRO A 8 11.04 4.12 13.03
C PRO A 8 10.38 3.05 12.15
N LEU A 9 11.00 1.88 12.10
CA LEU A 9 10.50 0.74 11.34
C LEU A 9 9.31 0.09 12.05
N LEU A 10 8.45 -0.49 11.24
CA LEU A 10 7.36 -1.36 11.66
C LEU A 10 7.92 -2.68 12.22
N PRO A 11 7.35 -3.29 13.28
CA PRO A 11 7.81 -4.60 13.80
C PRO A 11 7.85 -5.66 12.69
N GLY A 12 8.94 -6.41 12.59
CA GLY A 12 9.17 -7.37 11.51
C GLY A 12 9.63 -6.76 10.17
N ALA A 13 9.89 -5.45 10.12
CA ALA A 13 10.54 -4.81 8.97
C ALA A 13 11.95 -5.35 8.76
N ARG A 14 12.34 -5.54 7.51
CA ARG A 14 13.66 -6.02 7.10
C ARG A 14 14.37 -4.89 6.37
N ARG A 15 15.63 -4.65 6.71
CA ARG A 15 16.47 -3.65 6.04
C ARG A 15 17.13 -4.18 4.74
N GLY A 16 17.14 -5.51 4.56
CA GLY A 16 17.74 -6.18 3.40
C GLY A 16 16.81 -6.42 2.19
N GLN A 17 17.45 -6.81 1.09
CA GLN A 17 16.84 -7.05 -0.22
C GLN A 17 15.82 -8.18 -0.18
N LEU A 18 14.61 -7.90 -0.64
CA LEU A 18 13.63 -8.90 -1.02
C LEU A 18 13.69 -9.09 -2.55
N SER A 19 13.46 -10.31 -3.01
CA SER A 19 13.39 -10.63 -4.44
C SER A 19 12.34 -9.78 -5.14
N LEU A 20 12.67 -9.32 -6.35
CA LEU A 20 11.69 -8.66 -7.21
C LEU A 20 10.72 -9.72 -7.75
N ILE A 21 9.45 -9.34 -7.86
CA ILE A 21 8.38 -10.14 -8.42
C ILE A 21 7.85 -9.36 -9.63
N PHE A 22 7.54 -10.07 -10.71
CA PHE A 22 6.96 -9.52 -11.93
C PHE A 22 5.77 -10.38 -12.32
N ASP A 23 4.59 -9.76 -12.38
CA ASP A 23 3.41 -10.41 -12.94
C ASP A 23 3.61 -10.58 -14.45
N PRO A 24 3.25 -11.74 -15.05
CA PRO A 24 3.27 -11.93 -16.49
C PRO A 24 2.42 -10.88 -17.23
N PRO A 25 2.72 -10.54 -18.50
CA PRO A 25 2.04 -9.46 -19.21
C PRO A 25 0.51 -9.54 -19.24
N GLU A 26 -0.05 -10.74 -19.39
CA GLU A 26 -1.51 -10.96 -19.39
C GLU A 26 -2.13 -10.76 -18.01
N GLU A 27 -1.51 -11.31 -16.96
CA GLU A 27 -1.94 -11.13 -15.57
C GLU A 27 -1.85 -9.66 -15.17
N LEU A 28 -0.76 -8.98 -15.55
CA LEU A 28 -0.58 -7.55 -15.33
C LEU A 28 -1.71 -6.75 -16.00
N ALA A 29 -2.02 -7.03 -17.26
CA ALA A 29 -3.11 -6.35 -17.98
C ALA A 29 -4.47 -6.56 -17.29
N GLN A 30 -4.79 -7.78 -16.86
CA GLN A 30 -6.03 -8.08 -16.13
C GLN A 30 -6.10 -7.33 -14.79
N LYS A 31 -5.00 -7.32 -14.03
CA LYS A 31 -4.93 -6.61 -12.74
C LYS A 31 -5.07 -5.10 -12.90
N VAL A 32 -4.47 -4.51 -13.95
CA VAL A 32 -4.61 -3.07 -14.20
C VAL A 32 -6.04 -2.73 -14.64
N ARG A 33 -6.71 -3.59 -15.40
CA ARG A 33 -8.14 -3.44 -15.71
C ARG A 33 -9.01 -3.48 -14.45
N GLU A 34 -8.74 -4.40 -13.53
CA GLU A 34 -9.43 -4.44 -12.23
C GLU A 34 -9.13 -3.19 -11.42
N LEU A 35 -7.89 -2.69 -11.40
CA LEU A 35 -7.56 -1.41 -10.76
C LEU A 35 -8.36 -0.24 -11.37
N ALA A 36 -8.50 -0.18 -12.69
CA ALA A 36 -9.32 0.84 -13.35
C ALA A 36 -10.79 0.78 -12.90
N ARG A 37 -11.36 -0.43 -12.80
CA ARG A 37 -12.70 -0.65 -12.27
C ARG A 37 -12.83 -0.18 -10.82
N LEU A 38 -11.89 -0.57 -9.97
CA LEU A 38 -11.86 -0.14 -8.56
C LEU A 38 -11.82 1.37 -8.44
N VAL A 39 -10.95 2.05 -9.19
CA VAL A 39 -10.83 3.51 -9.19
C VAL A 39 -12.12 4.16 -9.67
N TRP A 40 -12.76 3.61 -10.69
CA TRP A 40 -13.99 4.16 -11.25
C TRP A 40 -15.20 4.04 -10.31
N GLU A 41 -15.34 2.89 -9.64
CA GLU A 41 -16.46 2.62 -8.72
C GLU A 41 -16.32 3.30 -7.36
N SER A 42 -15.11 3.73 -7.01
CA SER A 42 -14.80 4.30 -5.70
C SER A 42 -15.14 5.80 -5.64
N SER A 43 -15.79 6.22 -4.56
CA SER A 43 -16.14 7.62 -4.34
C SER A 43 -14.99 8.42 -3.71
N ASN A 44 -14.09 7.74 -2.98
CA ASN A 44 -13.03 8.38 -2.22
C ASN A 44 -11.71 7.60 -2.31
N VAL A 45 -10.97 7.83 -3.39
CA VAL A 45 -9.68 7.18 -3.65
C VAL A 45 -8.53 7.96 -3.02
N VAL A 46 -7.70 7.26 -2.24
CA VAL A 46 -6.48 7.80 -1.64
C VAL A 46 -5.25 7.06 -2.15
N PHE A 47 -4.27 7.80 -2.65
CA PHE A 47 -2.99 7.25 -3.09
C PHE A 47 -1.91 7.42 -2.03
N HIS A 48 -1.06 6.39 -1.88
CA HIS A 48 0.08 6.37 -0.96
C HIS A 48 1.36 6.09 -1.73
N THR A 49 2.30 7.02 -1.77
CA THR A 49 3.52 6.89 -2.59
C THR A 49 4.78 6.73 -1.74
N GLY A 50 5.72 5.94 -2.25
CA GLY A 50 7.07 5.81 -1.70
C GLY A 50 8.14 5.95 -2.77
N ALA A 51 9.40 5.70 -2.38
CA ALA A 51 10.55 6.01 -3.22
C ALA A 51 10.57 5.27 -4.57
N GLY A 52 9.86 4.14 -4.69
CA GLY A 52 9.75 3.36 -5.93
C GLY A 52 9.11 4.12 -7.09
N ILE A 53 8.37 5.21 -6.85
CA ILE A 53 7.83 6.04 -7.95
C ILE A 53 8.85 7.02 -8.55
N SER A 54 9.99 7.21 -7.88
CA SER A 54 11.04 8.16 -8.28
C SER A 54 12.27 7.45 -8.87
N THR A 55 12.32 6.13 -8.87
CA THR A 55 13.45 5.36 -9.42
C THR A 55 13.66 5.59 -10.91
N ALA A 56 12.58 5.69 -11.69
CA ALA A 56 12.64 6.02 -13.11
C ALA A 56 13.16 7.45 -13.40
N SER A 57 13.20 8.33 -12.37
CA SER A 57 13.80 9.67 -12.49
C SER A 57 15.30 9.69 -12.16
N GLY A 58 15.91 8.54 -11.82
CA GLY A 58 17.32 8.44 -11.43
C GLY A 58 17.59 8.65 -9.93
N ILE A 59 16.54 8.76 -9.11
CA ILE A 59 16.64 8.82 -7.64
C ILE A 59 16.51 7.38 -7.09
N PRO A 60 17.54 6.84 -6.42
CA PRO A 60 17.48 5.49 -5.87
C PRO A 60 16.40 5.36 -4.81
N ASP A 61 15.80 4.17 -4.71
CA ASP A 61 14.95 3.85 -3.57
C ASP A 61 15.78 3.56 -2.31
N PHE A 62 15.10 3.08 -1.26
CA PHE A 62 15.77 2.78 0.00
C PHE A 62 16.11 1.30 0.20
N ARG A 63 15.37 0.36 -0.38
CA ARG A 63 15.39 -1.09 -0.01
C ARG A 63 15.34 -2.05 -1.20
N GLY A 64 15.28 -1.50 -2.41
CA GLY A 64 15.41 -2.25 -3.65
C GLY A 64 16.82 -2.86 -3.78
N PRO A 65 17.08 -3.62 -4.85
CA PRO A 65 18.37 -4.25 -5.11
C PRO A 65 19.58 -3.31 -5.04
N HIS A 66 19.36 -2.04 -5.39
CA HIS A 66 20.36 -0.96 -5.37
C HIS A 66 19.92 0.22 -4.48
N GLY A 67 19.02 -0.04 -3.52
CA GLY A 67 18.51 0.98 -2.62
C GLY A 67 19.55 1.47 -1.61
N VAL A 68 19.37 2.68 -1.09
CA VAL A 68 20.33 3.33 -0.16
C VAL A 68 20.73 2.43 1.00
N TRP A 69 19.76 1.83 1.71
CA TRP A 69 20.05 0.98 2.87
C TRP A 69 20.62 -0.38 2.46
N THR A 70 20.20 -0.91 1.31
CA THR A 70 20.71 -2.19 0.78
C THR A 70 22.18 -2.07 0.37
N MET A 71 22.57 -0.93 -0.21
CA MET A 71 23.97 -0.65 -0.55
C MET A 71 24.79 -0.42 0.72
N GLU A 72 24.28 0.35 1.68
CA GLU A 72 24.96 0.58 2.97
C GLU A 72 25.20 -0.72 3.76
N GLU A 73 24.22 -1.64 3.80
CA GLU A 73 24.38 -2.97 4.41
C GLU A 73 25.49 -3.81 3.74
N ARG A 74 25.79 -3.53 2.47
CA ARG A 74 26.87 -4.17 1.71
C ARG A 74 28.19 -3.42 1.79
N GLY A 75 28.25 -2.30 2.52
CA GLY A 75 29.41 -1.40 2.53
C GLY A 75 29.64 -0.69 1.19
N LEU A 76 28.61 -0.57 0.36
CA LEU A 76 28.66 0.07 -0.95
C LEU A 76 27.93 1.41 -0.93
N ALA A 77 28.36 2.35 -1.78
CA ALA A 77 27.67 3.62 -1.96
C ALA A 77 26.47 3.47 -2.91
N PRO A 78 25.31 4.09 -2.62
CA PRO A 78 24.20 4.15 -3.57
C PRO A 78 24.55 5.07 -4.75
N LYS A 79 24.06 4.71 -5.93
CA LYS A 79 24.22 5.49 -7.15
C LYS A 79 23.03 6.43 -7.34
N PHE A 80 23.31 7.69 -7.61
CA PHE A 80 22.33 8.70 -8.04
C PHE A 80 22.64 9.04 -9.50
N ASP A 81 21.66 8.87 -10.39
CA ASP A 81 21.82 9.22 -11.81
C ASP A 81 21.41 10.68 -12.10
N THR A 82 20.87 11.38 -11.09
CA THR A 82 20.44 12.78 -11.16
C THR A 82 20.64 13.47 -9.80
N THR A 83 20.62 14.81 -9.78
CA THR A 83 20.46 15.57 -8.53
C THR A 83 18.98 15.81 -8.25
N PHE A 84 18.63 16.13 -7.00
CA PHE A 84 17.22 16.44 -6.66
C PHE A 84 16.71 17.65 -7.45
N GLU A 85 17.57 18.62 -7.77
CA GLU A 85 17.25 19.82 -8.54
C GLU A 85 17.00 19.50 -10.02
N SER A 86 17.74 18.57 -10.62
CA SER A 86 17.56 18.17 -12.02
C SER A 86 16.50 17.08 -12.24
N ALA A 87 16.13 16.36 -11.18
CA ALA A 87 15.14 15.30 -11.26
C ALA A 87 13.80 15.80 -11.83
N ARG A 88 13.27 15.05 -12.79
CA ARG A 88 11.99 15.32 -13.44
C ARG A 88 10.91 14.41 -12.85
N PRO A 89 9.67 14.88 -12.64
CA PRO A 89 8.56 14.01 -12.27
C PRO A 89 8.39 12.87 -13.28
N THR A 90 8.16 11.66 -12.78
CA THR A 90 7.91 10.47 -13.62
C THR A 90 6.51 10.46 -14.22
N GLN A 91 6.22 9.52 -15.11
CA GLN A 91 4.87 9.35 -15.66
C GLN A 91 3.84 9.11 -14.55
N THR A 92 4.19 8.33 -13.52
CA THR A 92 3.37 8.15 -12.32
C THR A 92 3.05 9.48 -11.62
N HIS A 93 4.03 10.37 -11.45
CA HIS A 93 3.77 11.68 -10.82
C HIS A 93 2.78 12.51 -11.64
N MET A 94 2.95 12.53 -12.97
CA MET A 94 2.10 13.30 -13.86
C MET A 94 0.69 12.69 -13.97
N ALA A 95 0.57 11.36 -13.95
CA ALA A 95 -0.72 10.67 -13.88
C ALA A 95 -1.50 11.03 -12.61
N LEU A 96 -0.82 11.12 -11.45
CA LEU A 96 -1.46 11.53 -10.19
C LEU A 96 -1.95 12.98 -10.25
N VAL A 97 -1.23 13.88 -10.93
CA VAL A 97 -1.70 15.26 -11.18
C VAL A 97 -3.01 15.24 -11.98
N GLN A 98 -3.09 14.43 -13.02
CA GLN A 98 -4.30 14.36 -13.84
C GLN A 98 -5.48 13.74 -13.09
N LEU A 99 -5.24 12.65 -12.34
CA LEU A 99 -6.28 12.01 -11.53
C LEU A 99 -6.86 12.98 -10.49
N GLU A 100 -6.04 13.84 -9.91
CA GLU A 100 -6.49 14.91 -9.00
C GLU A 100 -7.29 15.97 -9.76
N ARG A 101 -6.79 16.44 -10.91
CA ARG A 101 -7.48 17.44 -11.74
C ARG A 101 -8.87 17.02 -12.18
N VAL A 102 -9.09 15.73 -12.49
CA VAL A 102 -10.43 15.23 -12.85
C VAL A 102 -11.24 14.76 -11.62
N GLY A 103 -10.66 14.86 -10.42
CA GLY A 103 -11.29 14.54 -9.14
C GLY A 103 -11.39 13.04 -8.82
N LEU A 104 -10.74 12.16 -9.58
CA LEU A 104 -10.68 10.72 -9.27
C LEU A 104 -9.75 10.41 -8.08
N LEU A 105 -8.76 11.27 -7.82
CA LEU A 105 -7.90 11.21 -6.65
C LEU A 105 -8.41 12.21 -5.61
N ARG A 106 -8.85 11.72 -4.45
CA ARG A 106 -9.30 12.59 -3.35
C ARG A 106 -8.13 13.13 -2.54
N PHE A 107 -7.14 12.30 -2.29
CA PHE A 107 -5.99 12.65 -1.46
C PHE A 107 -4.73 11.87 -1.80
N LEU A 108 -3.58 12.53 -1.67
CA LEU A 108 -2.26 11.94 -1.86
C LEU A 108 -1.46 11.99 -0.56
N VAL A 109 -0.99 10.83 -0.12
CA VAL A 109 -0.06 10.68 0.99
C VAL A 109 1.30 10.26 0.42
N SER A 110 2.37 10.97 0.75
CA SER A 110 3.72 10.60 0.29
C SER A 110 4.69 10.41 1.44
N GLN A 111 5.55 9.38 1.30
CA GLN A 111 6.72 9.16 2.16
C GLN A 111 7.99 9.80 1.58
N ASN A 112 7.90 10.36 0.37
CA ASN A 112 9.06 10.87 -0.34
C ASN A 112 9.46 12.25 0.17
N VAL A 113 10.76 12.51 0.10
CA VAL A 113 11.39 13.79 0.45
C VAL A 113 12.09 14.44 -0.75
N ASP A 114 11.85 13.91 -1.95
CA ASP A 114 12.44 14.36 -3.23
C ASP A 114 11.82 15.67 -3.77
N GLY A 115 10.63 16.04 -3.27
CA GLY A 115 9.90 17.23 -3.70
C GLY A 115 9.23 17.10 -5.07
N LEU A 116 9.24 15.93 -5.72
CA LEU A 116 8.75 15.77 -7.10
C LEU A 116 7.23 15.95 -7.22
N HIS A 117 6.45 15.54 -6.22
CA HIS A 117 5.01 15.82 -6.19
C HIS A 117 4.71 17.33 -6.18
N VAL A 118 5.44 18.09 -5.37
CA VAL A 118 5.24 19.55 -5.34
C VAL A 118 5.62 20.13 -6.70
N ARG A 119 6.79 19.76 -7.22
CA ARG A 119 7.34 20.29 -8.48
C ARG A 119 6.58 19.86 -9.73
N SER A 120 5.81 18.78 -9.68
CA SER A 120 4.92 18.36 -10.78
C SER A 120 3.69 19.26 -10.92
N GLY A 121 3.45 20.15 -9.96
CA GLY A 121 2.26 20.98 -9.89
C GLY A 121 1.07 20.29 -9.22
N PHE A 122 1.30 19.19 -8.48
CA PHE A 122 0.27 18.60 -7.63
C PHE A 122 -0.11 19.58 -6.52
N PRO A 123 -1.41 19.82 -6.27
CA PRO A 123 -1.83 20.76 -5.23
C PRO A 123 -1.34 20.29 -3.88
N ARG A 124 -0.66 21.20 -3.17
CA ARG A 124 0.24 20.92 -2.05
C ARG A 124 -0.25 19.76 -1.18
N ALA A 125 0.39 18.60 -1.38
CA ALA A 125 0.09 17.39 -0.63
C ALA A 125 0.28 17.66 0.87
N VAL A 126 -0.58 17.08 1.71
CA VAL A 126 -0.56 17.37 3.14
C VAL A 126 0.73 16.82 3.75
N PRO A 127 1.55 17.65 4.42
CA PRO A 127 2.82 17.20 4.99
C PRO A 127 2.61 16.07 6.01
N ALA A 128 3.52 15.10 6.06
CA ALA A 128 3.48 13.96 6.98
C ALA A 128 3.35 14.34 8.48
N GLY A 129 3.66 15.59 8.84
CA GLY A 129 3.46 16.16 10.18
C GLY A 129 1.98 16.41 10.55
N ALA A 130 1.09 16.57 9.57
CA ALA A 130 -0.35 16.80 9.80
C ALA A 130 -1.10 15.47 10.01
N ARG A 131 -0.63 14.68 11.00
CA ARG A 131 -1.12 13.32 11.29
C ARG A 131 -2.65 13.24 11.37
N GLY A 132 -3.31 14.15 12.09
CA GLY A 132 -4.77 14.13 12.27
C GLY A 132 -5.54 14.15 10.95
N ARG A 133 -5.16 15.04 10.02
CA ARG A 133 -5.81 15.15 8.70
C ARG A 133 -5.55 13.93 7.83
N ILE A 134 -4.32 13.41 7.82
CA ILE A 134 -3.94 12.25 7.02
C ILE A 134 -4.68 10.99 7.48
N PHE A 135 -4.75 10.73 8.79
CA PHE A 135 -5.48 9.58 9.33
C PHE A 135 -6.99 9.67 9.04
N LEU A 136 -7.57 10.86 9.12
CA LEU A 136 -8.98 11.08 8.79
C LEU A 136 -9.27 10.78 7.32
N GLN A 137 -8.46 11.30 6.39
CA GLN A 137 -8.65 11.06 4.96
C GLN A 137 -8.47 9.58 4.60
N ALA A 138 -7.41 8.93 5.11
CA ALA A 138 -7.20 7.50 4.91
C ALA A 138 -8.33 6.65 5.48
N GLY A 139 -8.89 7.03 6.63
CA GLY A 139 -10.04 6.36 7.23
C GLY A 139 -11.37 6.58 6.49
N ASN A 140 -11.51 7.70 5.76
CA ASN A 140 -12.73 8.00 4.99
C ASN A 140 -12.68 7.47 3.55
N ALA A 141 -11.54 6.94 3.12
CA ALA A 141 -11.39 6.34 1.81
C ALA A 141 -12.19 5.03 1.71
N ASP A 142 -12.77 4.77 0.54
CA ASP A 142 -13.30 3.47 0.16
C ASP A 142 -12.30 2.68 -0.70
N LEU A 143 -11.27 3.35 -1.24
CA LEU A 143 -10.14 2.74 -1.91
C LEU A 143 -8.81 3.40 -1.51
N SER A 144 -7.87 2.60 -1.04
CA SER A 144 -6.46 3.00 -0.89
C SER A 144 -5.60 2.29 -1.93
N VAL A 145 -4.78 3.04 -2.66
CA VAL A 145 -3.82 2.50 -3.63
C VAL A 145 -2.41 2.88 -3.21
N THR A 146 -1.52 1.90 -3.02
CA THR A 146 -0.12 2.16 -2.65
C THR A 146 0.80 1.94 -3.84
N LEU A 147 1.70 2.88 -4.11
CA LEU A 147 2.62 2.86 -5.24
C LEU A 147 4.07 2.95 -4.75
N GLY A 148 4.89 1.95 -5.07
CA GLY A 148 6.35 2.03 -4.88
C GLY A 148 6.80 2.19 -3.43
N THR A 149 6.08 1.58 -2.47
CA THR A 149 6.42 1.62 -1.05
C THR A 149 6.38 0.22 -0.45
N SER A 150 7.40 -0.12 0.35
CA SER A 150 7.42 -1.38 1.10
C SER A 150 6.50 -1.39 2.33
N LEU A 151 5.89 -0.22 2.65
CA LEU A 151 5.00 -0.03 3.80
C LEU A 151 5.64 -0.39 5.15
N GLN A 152 6.96 -0.22 5.29
CA GLN A 152 7.69 -0.57 6.51
C GLN A 152 7.93 0.59 7.48
N ILE A 153 7.56 1.83 7.13
CA ILE A 153 7.80 3.01 7.97
C ILE A 153 6.58 3.36 8.82
N ARG A 154 6.76 3.66 10.11
CA ARG A 154 5.67 4.21 10.97
C ARG A 154 5.63 5.75 10.94
N PRO A 155 4.43 6.36 11.00
CA PRO A 155 3.11 5.74 10.90
C PRO A 155 2.65 5.47 9.46
N SER A 156 3.36 6.02 8.46
CA SER A 156 2.89 6.13 7.08
C SER A 156 2.52 4.81 6.41
N GLY A 157 3.28 3.74 6.65
CA GLY A 157 3.03 2.41 6.10
C GLY A 157 1.75 1.75 6.61
N ASN A 158 1.26 2.13 7.79
CA ASN A 158 0.01 1.59 8.34
C ASN A 158 -1.24 2.35 7.87
N LEU A 159 -1.10 3.52 7.23
CA LEU A 159 -2.23 4.35 6.82
C LEU A 159 -3.20 3.65 5.86
N PRO A 160 -2.74 2.87 4.85
CA PRO A 160 -3.66 2.15 3.97
C PRO A 160 -4.54 1.13 4.71
N LEU A 161 -4.12 0.63 5.87
CA LEU A 161 -4.93 -0.26 6.69
C LEU A 161 -6.11 0.45 7.37
N ALA A 162 -6.08 1.79 7.49
CA ALA A 162 -7.21 2.54 8.02
C ALA A 162 -8.44 2.41 7.10
N THR A 163 -8.22 2.38 5.78
CA THR A 163 -9.25 2.10 4.76
C THR A 163 -9.85 0.71 4.94
N LYS A 164 -9.01 -0.32 5.06
CA LYS A 164 -9.47 -1.72 5.27
C LYS A 164 -10.32 -1.87 6.54
N ARG A 165 -9.96 -1.18 7.64
CA ARG A 165 -10.71 -1.24 8.90
C ARG A 165 -12.14 -0.68 8.79
N ARG A 166 -12.41 0.14 7.77
CA ARG A 166 -13.74 0.72 7.51
C ARG A 166 -14.47 0.05 6.35
N GLY A 167 -14.01 -1.12 5.89
CA GLY A 167 -14.63 -1.88 4.81
C GLY A 167 -14.23 -1.45 3.40
N GLY A 168 -13.32 -0.47 3.26
CA GLY A 168 -12.76 -0.11 1.97
C GLY A 168 -11.79 -1.17 1.41
N ARG A 169 -11.34 -0.97 0.18
CA ARG A 169 -10.40 -1.83 -0.53
C ARG A 169 -8.97 -1.28 -0.50
N LEU A 170 -8.00 -2.17 -0.59
CA LEU A 170 -6.56 -1.86 -0.63
C LEU A 170 -5.93 -2.51 -1.85
N VAL A 171 -5.34 -1.68 -2.71
CA VAL A 171 -4.50 -2.12 -3.83
C VAL A 171 -3.04 -1.80 -3.52
N ILE A 172 -2.15 -2.76 -3.77
CA ILE A 172 -0.72 -2.59 -3.60
C ILE A 172 -0.02 -2.80 -4.95
N VAL A 173 0.69 -1.78 -5.42
CA VAL A 173 1.54 -1.83 -6.62
C VAL A 173 2.99 -1.68 -6.18
N ASN A 174 3.75 -2.76 -6.22
CA ASN A 174 5.15 -2.76 -5.83
C ASN A 174 5.88 -3.98 -6.43
N LEU A 175 7.14 -3.81 -6.83
CA LEU A 175 7.97 -4.92 -7.32
C LEU A 175 8.46 -5.86 -6.22
N GLN A 176 8.55 -5.37 -4.97
CA GLN A 176 8.96 -6.17 -3.82
C GLN A 176 7.76 -6.50 -2.94
N PRO A 177 7.79 -7.61 -2.18
CA PRO A 177 6.81 -7.86 -1.13
C PRO A 177 6.73 -6.68 -0.16
N THR A 178 5.52 -6.33 0.26
CA THR A 178 5.28 -5.27 1.23
C THR A 178 4.88 -5.86 2.58
N LYS A 179 4.98 -5.05 3.64
CA LYS A 179 4.56 -5.51 4.97
C LYS A 179 3.07 -5.90 5.03
N HIS A 180 2.24 -5.39 4.13
CA HIS A 180 0.79 -5.50 4.22
C HIS A 180 0.15 -6.29 3.07
N ASP A 181 0.92 -7.08 2.33
CA ASP A 181 0.43 -7.87 1.19
C ASP A 181 -0.78 -8.75 1.54
N ARG A 182 -0.81 -9.36 2.72
CA ARG A 182 -1.93 -10.19 3.18
C ARG A 182 -3.26 -9.45 3.37
N HIS A 183 -3.24 -8.12 3.40
CA HIS A 183 -4.41 -7.27 3.58
C HIS A 183 -4.88 -6.63 2.27
N ALA A 184 -4.12 -6.77 1.19
CA ALA A 184 -4.47 -6.23 -0.11
C ALA A 184 -5.56 -7.06 -0.79
N ASP A 185 -6.55 -6.37 -1.35
CA ASP A 185 -7.58 -6.97 -2.21
C ASP A 185 -7.03 -7.22 -3.62
N LEU A 186 -6.04 -6.43 -4.05
CA LEU A 186 -5.33 -6.59 -5.31
C LEU A 186 -3.84 -6.28 -5.12
N ARG A 187 -2.97 -7.15 -5.62
CA ARG A 187 -1.51 -6.96 -5.64
C ARG A 187 -1.01 -7.01 -7.07
N ILE A 188 -0.33 -5.96 -7.48
CA ILE A 188 0.24 -5.80 -8.81
C ILE A 188 1.75 -5.70 -8.68
N HIS A 189 2.47 -6.66 -9.26
CA HIS A 189 3.92 -6.68 -9.28
C HIS A 189 4.39 -6.23 -10.66
N GLY A 190 4.63 -4.93 -10.80
CA GLY A 190 5.10 -4.32 -12.04
C GLY A 190 5.71 -2.95 -11.79
N TYR A 191 6.33 -2.39 -12.82
CA TYR A 191 6.78 -1.00 -12.77
C TYR A 191 5.58 -0.07 -12.64
N VAL A 192 5.67 0.87 -11.70
CA VAL A 192 4.57 1.79 -11.42
C VAL A 192 4.23 2.68 -12.62
N ASP A 193 5.22 3.08 -13.43
CA ASP A 193 4.99 3.85 -14.65
C ASP A 193 4.18 3.04 -15.69
N ASP A 194 4.49 1.75 -15.88
CA ASP A 194 3.73 0.87 -16.79
C ASP A 194 2.29 0.68 -16.30
N VAL A 195 2.12 0.45 -14.99
CA VAL A 195 0.81 0.28 -14.36
C VAL A 195 -0.02 1.54 -14.48
N MET A 196 0.55 2.71 -14.18
CA MET A 196 -0.16 3.98 -14.23
C MET A 196 -0.48 4.40 -15.66
N THR A 197 0.41 4.16 -16.62
CA THR A 197 0.14 4.46 -18.04
C THR A 197 -1.05 3.67 -18.55
N ARG A 198 -1.08 2.36 -18.31
CA ARG A 198 -2.21 1.48 -18.68
C ARG A 198 -3.50 1.83 -17.92
N LEU A 199 -3.39 2.24 -16.65
CA LEU A 199 -4.53 2.72 -15.87
C LEU A 199 -5.12 3.98 -16.51
N MET A 200 -4.28 4.95 -16.88
CA MET A 200 -4.71 6.20 -17.51
C MET A 200 -5.38 5.93 -18.87
N GLU A 201 -4.85 5.01 -19.67
CA GLU A 201 -5.47 4.53 -20.91
C GLU A 201 -6.87 3.95 -20.66
N HIS A 202 -7.03 3.07 -19.67
CA HIS A 202 -8.34 2.50 -19.33
C HIS A 202 -9.34 3.53 -18.80
N LEU A 203 -8.86 4.59 -18.14
CA LEU A 203 -9.70 5.70 -17.68
C LEU A 203 -9.98 6.74 -18.77
N GLY A 204 -9.39 6.60 -19.96
CA GLY A 204 -9.52 7.57 -21.06
C GLY A 204 -8.89 8.92 -20.73
N LEU A 205 -7.80 8.93 -19.97
CA LEU A 205 -7.12 10.14 -19.51
C LEU A 205 -5.71 10.21 -20.09
N GLU A 206 -5.34 11.37 -20.63
CA GLU A 206 -3.97 11.63 -21.05
C GLU A 206 -3.09 12.03 -19.85
N ILE A 207 -1.85 11.57 -19.85
CA ILE A 207 -0.85 12.01 -18.87
C ILE A 207 -0.32 13.39 -19.31
N PRO A 208 -0.50 14.45 -18.51
CA PRO A 208 -0.12 15.80 -18.91
C PRO A 208 1.41 15.95 -19.03
N PRO A 209 1.90 16.78 -19.96
CA PRO A 209 3.31 17.11 -20.03
C PRO A 209 3.74 17.92 -18.80
N TRP A 210 5.03 17.88 -18.50
CA TRP A 210 5.62 18.67 -17.40
C TRP A 210 6.35 19.90 -17.96
N ASP A 211 5.79 21.09 -17.70
CA ASP A 211 6.31 22.39 -18.16
C ASP A 211 7.40 22.97 -17.23
N GLY A 212 8.01 22.13 -16.40
CA GLY A 212 9.00 22.53 -15.40
C GLY A 212 8.42 22.73 -14.00
N PRO A 213 9.26 23.10 -13.01
CA PRO A 213 8.86 23.20 -11.62
C PRO A 213 7.74 24.24 -11.43
N ARG A 214 6.63 23.79 -10.84
CA ARG A 214 5.49 24.64 -10.47
C ARG A 214 5.05 24.26 -9.07
N VAL A 215 4.61 25.24 -8.27
CA VAL A 215 4.03 25.01 -6.94
C VAL A 215 2.58 25.44 -6.99
N LEU A 216 1.67 24.52 -6.67
CA LEU A 216 0.25 24.79 -6.58
C LEU A 216 -0.18 24.69 -5.11
N GLU A 217 -0.53 25.80 -4.47
CA GLU A 217 -0.88 25.80 -3.04
C GLU A 217 -2.25 25.16 -2.75
N ARG A 218 -3.19 25.23 -3.69
CA ARG A 218 -4.56 24.72 -3.53
C ARG A 218 -5.05 24.05 -4.81
N ALA A 219 -5.85 23.00 -4.65
CA ALA A 219 -6.52 22.33 -5.74
C ALA A 219 -7.40 23.31 -6.54
N LEU A 220 -7.38 23.15 -7.86
CA LEU A 220 -8.28 23.87 -8.76
C LEU A 220 -9.65 23.15 -8.80
N PRO A 221 -10.71 23.81 -9.30
CA PRO A 221 -11.97 23.13 -9.57
C PRO A 221 -11.76 21.91 -10.48
N PRO A 222 -12.43 20.77 -10.21
CA PRO A 222 -12.25 19.57 -11.03
C PRO A 222 -12.63 19.80 -12.49
N LEU A 223 -11.80 19.28 -13.39
CA LEU A 223 -12.09 19.19 -14.82
C LEU A 223 -13.19 18.14 -15.08
N PRO A 224 -13.91 18.26 -16.21
CA PRO A 224 -14.85 17.23 -16.65
C PRO A 224 -14.16 15.87 -16.75
N ARG A 225 -14.83 14.84 -16.24
CA ARG A 225 -14.37 13.45 -16.41
C ARG A 225 -14.80 12.91 -17.78
N PRO A 226 -14.02 12.02 -18.38
CA PRO A 226 -14.50 11.17 -19.47
C PRO A 226 -15.78 10.42 -19.06
N PRO A 227 -16.59 9.94 -20.02
CA PRO A 227 -17.68 9.01 -19.71
C PRO A 227 -17.13 7.74 -19.07
N ALA A 228 -18.00 6.99 -18.39
CA ALA A 228 -17.62 5.72 -17.79
C ALA A 228 -16.93 4.80 -18.80
N PRO A 229 -15.74 4.28 -18.47
CA PRO A 229 -15.05 3.36 -19.34
C PRO A 229 -15.94 2.14 -19.53
N LYS A 230 -15.97 1.63 -20.75
CA LYS A 230 -16.65 0.37 -21.10
C LYS A 230 -15.83 -0.78 -20.51
N LEU A 231 -15.92 -0.96 -19.20
CA LEU A 231 -15.33 -2.09 -18.52
C LEU A 231 -16.26 -3.27 -18.75
N GLU A 232 -15.74 -4.32 -19.39
CA GLU A 232 -16.52 -5.55 -19.57
C GLU A 232 -16.94 -6.10 -18.20
N PRO A 233 -18.16 -6.67 -18.09
CA PRO A 233 -18.58 -7.33 -16.87
C PRO A 233 -17.57 -8.40 -16.45
N LYS A 234 -17.39 -8.58 -15.15
CA LYS A 234 -16.58 -9.66 -14.59
C LYS A 234 -17.03 -10.99 -15.18
N GLU A 235 -16.18 -11.68 -15.94
CA GLU A 235 -16.40 -13.10 -16.23
C GLU A 235 -16.50 -13.84 -14.90
N GLU A 236 -17.61 -14.55 -14.69
CA GLU A 236 -17.73 -15.46 -13.56
C GLU A 236 -16.56 -16.46 -13.61
N PRO A 237 -15.94 -16.81 -12.47
CA PRO A 237 -14.95 -17.87 -12.47
C PRO A 237 -15.58 -19.12 -13.11
N PRO A 238 -14.87 -19.84 -13.98
CA PRO A 238 -15.44 -20.99 -14.67
C PRO A 238 -16.02 -21.93 -13.63
N ALA A 239 -17.32 -22.23 -13.78
CA ALA A 239 -17.96 -23.32 -13.07
C ALA A 239 -17.07 -24.55 -13.20
N GLN A 240 -16.72 -25.16 -12.07
CA GLN A 240 -15.88 -26.36 -12.05
C GLN A 240 -16.53 -27.46 -12.93
N LEU A 241 -16.04 -27.59 -14.16
CA LEU A 241 -16.23 -28.77 -14.99
C LEU A 241 -15.27 -29.84 -14.49
N ASN A 242 -15.64 -30.49 -13.40
CA ASN A 242 -15.19 -31.85 -13.08
C ASN A 242 -16.49 -32.68 -13.12
N GLY A 243 -16.78 -33.43 -14.19
CA GLY A 243 -15.98 -34.59 -14.57
C GLY A 243 -16.43 -35.74 -13.69
N ALA A 244 -17.44 -36.50 -14.16
CA ALA A 244 -17.98 -37.66 -13.46
C ALA A 244 -16.86 -38.67 -13.20
N ALA A 245 -16.63 -39.00 -11.93
CA ALA A 245 -15.80 -40.14 -11.56
C ALA A 245 -16.56 -41.44 -11.91
N PRO A 246 -15.89 -42.47 -12.46
CA PRO A 246 -16.54 -43.73 -12.77
C PRO A 246 -16.96 -44.44 -11.48
N ALA A 247 -18.13 -45.06 -11.52
CA ALA A 247 -18.75 -45.75 -10.40
C ALA A 247 -17.98 -47.03 -10.04
N ASP A 248 -17.53 -47.14 -8.79
CA ASP A 248 -17.11 -48.40 -8.18
C ASP A 248 -18.31 -49.18 -7.61
N PRO A 249 -18.25 -50.53 -7.55
CA PRO A 249 -19.40 -51.36 -7.27
C PRO A 249 -19.80 -51.35 -5.79
N LYS A 250 -21.11 -51.38 -5.56
CA LYS A 250 -21.78 -51.46 -4.25
C LYS A 250 -21.21 -52.58 -3.37
N GLN A 251 -20.79 -52.23 -2.15
CA GLN A 251 -20.78 -53.14 -1.00
C GLN A 251 -21.78 -52.64 0.05
N GLU A 252 -22.71 -53.52 0.40
CA GLU A 252 -23.78 -53.32 1.39
C GLU A 252 -23.22 -53.06 2.80
N ALA A 253 -23.83 -52.11 3.50
CA ALA A 253 -23.59 -51.85 4.92
C ALA A 253 -24.42 -52.81 5.79
N PRO A 254 -23.87 -53.34 6.90
CA PRO A 254 -24.65 -54.11 7.87
C PRO A 254 -25.49 -53.18 8.76
N PRO A 255 -26.60 -53.68 9.35
CA PRO A 255 -27.53 -52.87 10.13
C PRO A 255 -26.99 -52.57 11.54
N ALA A 256 -27.46 -51.45 12.10
CA ALA A 256 -27.14 -50.98 13.44
C ALA A 256 -27.88 -51.77 14.53
N GLU A 257 -27.19 -52.06 15.63
CA GLU A 257 -27.79 -52.50 16.90
C GLU A 257 -27.49 -51.50 18.04
N PRO A 258 -28.36 -51.43 19.08
CA PRO A 258 -28.60 -50.21 19.85
C PRO A 258 -27.80 -50.10 21.16
N CYS A 259 -27.81 -48.87 21.69
CA CYS A 259 -27.19 -48.45 22.95
C CYS A 259 -27.45 -49.38 24.15
N ALA A 260 -26.39 -49.69 24.89
CA ALA A 260 -26.46 -50.09 26.29
C ALA A 260 -25.46 -49.28 27.13
N GLN A 261 -25.99 -48.77 28.25
CA GLN A 261 -25.30 -48.04 29.30
C GLN A 261 -24.34 -48.95 30.06
N HIS A 262 -23.16 -48.47 30.46
CA HIS A 262 -22.63 -48.81 31.79
C HIS A 262 -21.53 -47.89 32.30
N TYR A 263 -21.58 -47.74 33.62
CA TYR A 263 -20.82 -46.91 34.53
C TYR A 263 -19.31 -47.19 34.54
N GLY A 264 -18.50 -46.16 34.78
CA GLY A 264 -17.07 -46.30 35.01
C GLY A 264 -16.40 -44.98 35.38
N SER A 265 -16.40 -44.69 36.67
CA SER A 265 -15.74 -43.60 37.41
C SER A 265 -14.24 -43.40 37.13
N GLN A 266 -13.77 -42.13 37.20
CA GLN A 266 -12.57 -41.59 37.89
C GLN A 266 -11.96 -40.34 37.16
N PRO A 267 -11.04 -39.54 37.77
CA PRO A 267 -11.31 -38.53 38.79
C PRO A 267 -10.82 -37.11 38.37
N ALA A 268 -11.10 -36.13 39.24
CA ALA A 268 -10.80 -34.71 39.08
C ALA A 268 -9.31 -34.35 39.09
N SER A 269 -8.95 -33.22 38.43
CA SER A 269 -7.71 -32.44 38.63
C SER A 269 -7.84 -31.05 37.97
N PRO A 270 -7.08 -30.03 38.42
CA PRO A 270 -7.67 -28.83 39.01
C PRO A 270 -7.66 -27.56 38.15
N LYS A 271 -8.58 -26.64 38.51
CA LYS A 271 -8.65 -25.25 38.05
C LYS A 271 -7.35 -24.51 38.40
N ARG A 272 -6.77 -23.83 37.41
CA ARG A 272 -5.68 -22.87 37.62
C ARG A 272 -6.22 -21.44 37.46
N GLU A 273 -5.92 -20.65 38.48
CA GLU A 273 -6.40 -19.29 38.74
C GLU A 273 -5.93 -18.26 37.70
N ARG A 274 -6.74 -17.21 37.55
CA ARG A 274 -6.40 -15.98 36.81
C ARG A 274 -5.58 -15.05 37.72
N PRO A 275 -4.55 -14.36 37.22
CA PRO A 275 -4.02 -13.19 37.90
C PRO A 275 -4.61 -11.89 37.36
N ASP A 276 -4.90 -11.00 38.30
CA ASP A 276 -5.45 -9.65 38.17
C ASP A 276 -4.57 -8.65 37.40
N SER A 277 -5.21 -7.61 36.89
CA SER A 277 -4.60 -6.36 36.38
C SER A 277 -4.52 -5.30 37.52
N PRO A 278 -3.97 -4.09 37.29
CA PRO A 278 -2.57 -3.74 37.03
C PRO A 278 -2.00 -2.79 38.11
N ALA A 279 -0.68 -2.75 38.28
CA ALA A 279 0.02 -1.83 39.17
C ALA A 279 0.08 -0.38 38.62
N PRO A 280 0.08 0.66 39.48
CA PRO A 280 0.02 2.06 39.05
C PRO A 280 1.38 2.60 38.53
N CYS A 281 1.29 3.38 37.46
CA CYS A 281 2.40 4.12 36.82
C CYS A 281 3.07 5.11 37.80
N ARG A 282 4.39 5.00 37.95
CA ARG A 282 5.24 6.04 38.53
C ARG A 282 5.52 7.14 37.50
N THR A 283 5.31 8.39 37.88
CA THR A 283 5.64 9.59 37.10
C THR A 283 7.16 9.82 37.06
N PRO A 284 7.75 10.19 35.90
CA PRO A 284 9.15 10.60 35.85
C PRO A 284 9.32 12.03 36.38
N LYS A 285 10.35 12.21 37.22
CA LYS A 285 10.77 13.48 37.82
C LYS A 285 11.17 14.50 36.74
N ARG A 286 10.70 15.73 36.93
CA ARG A 286 10.99 16.93 36.13
C ARG A 286 12.46 17.32 36.35
N VAL A 287 13.29 17.30 35.30
CA VAL A 287 14.64 17.88 35.33
C VAL A 287 14.50 19.39 35.15
N ARG A 288 15.06 20.16 36.09
CA ARG A 288 15.12 21.62 36.09
C ARG A 288 16.23 22.04 35.12
N ALA A 289 15.90 22.90 34.14
CA ALA A 289 16.91 23.58 33.34
C ALA A 289 17.50 24.74 34.16
N GLU A 290 18.81 24.72 34.40
CA GLU A 290 19.55 25.88 34.88
C GLU A 290 19.78 26.85 33.72
N ALA A 291 19.56 28.14 34.00
CA ALA A 291 19.86 29.24 33.10
C ALA A 291 21.35 29.58 33.20
N ALA A 292 22.01 29.75 32.05
CA ALA A 292 23.35 30.32 31.97
C ALA A 292 23.30 31.83 32.26
N PRO A 293 24.28 32.39 32.99
CA PRO A 293 24.37 33.83 33.20
C PRO A 293 24.94 34.55 31.97
N SER A 294 24.56 35.82 31.89
CA SER A 294 24.72 36.83 30.84
C SER A 294 26.14 37.06 30.33
#